data_AF-A0A1C5UTQ9-F1
#
_entry.id   AF-A0A1C5UTQ9-F1
#
_cell.length_a   1.000
_cell.length_b   1.000
_cell.length_c   1.000
_cell.angle_alpha   90.00
_cell.angle_beta   90.00
_cell.angle_gamma   90.00
#
_symmetry.space_group_name_H-M   'P 1'
#
loop_
_entity.id
_entity.type
_entity.pdbx_description
1 polymer ?
#
loop_
_entity_poly.entity_id
_entity_poly.type
_entity_poly.pdbx_seq_one_letter_code
_entity_poly.pdbx_strand_id
1 'polypeptide(L)'
;MATEEIPEGYEAPLHRSLTKPLYWGGVPRNILLLEVLIGVLGGIILKTFIVPVLAVGVHFIFRYLGTQDPYFLDVFWRGKDYESYYEP
;
A
#
# COMPACT_ATOMS: atom_id res chain seq x y z
N MET A 1 -34.64 20.69 -16.02
CA MET A 1 -33.26 20.20 -16.25
C MET A 1 -33.38 19.17 -17.34
N ALA A 2 -32.92 19.47 -18.56
CA ALA A 2 -33.06 18.54 -19.69
C ALA A 2 -32.18 17.31 -19.41
N THR A 3 -32.78 16.12 -19.47
CA THR A 3 -32.03 14.86 -19.51
C THR A 3 -31.35 14.81 -20.87
N GLU A 4 -30.03 15.05 -20.91
CA GLU A 4 -29.26 14.82 -22.14
C GLU A 4 -29.32 13.33 -22.46
N GLU A 5 -29.70 12.99 -23.70
CA GLU A 5 -29.72 11.60 -24.16
C GLU A 5 -28.28 11.12 -24.31
N ILE A 6 -27.86 10.30 -23.36
CA ILE A 6 -26.54 9.71 -23.32
C ILE A 6 -26.43 8.69 -24.49
N PRO A 7 -25.44 8.83 -25.40
CA PRO A 7 -25.29 7.93 -26.54
C PRO A 7 -24.95 6.50 -26.09
N GLU A 8 -25.29 5.51 -26.93
CA GLU A 8 -25.04 4.10 -26.64
C GLU A 8 -23.54 3.83 -26.43
N GLY A 9 -23.18 3.23 -25.29
CA GLY A 9 -21.79 2.95 -24.93
C GLY A 9 -21.04 4.08 -24.21
N TYR A 10 -21.70 5.17 -23.84
CA TYR A 10 -21.10 6.25 -23.04
C TYR A 10 -20.65 5.79 -21.64
N GLU A 11 -21.35 4.82 -21.04
CA GLU A 11 -20.98 4.22 -19.75
C GLU A 11 -20.45 2.81 -19.95
N ALA A 12 -19.31 2.52 -19.31
CA ALA A 12 -18.71 1.19 -19.27
C ALA A 12 -18.68 0.65 -17.83
N PRO A 13 -18.89 -0.66 -17.61
CA PRO A 13 -18.86 -1.24 -16.28
C PRO A 13 -17.45 -1.15 -15.68
N LEU A 14 -17.29 -0.37 -14.61
CA LEU A 14 -16.03 -0.29 -13.88
C LEU A 14 -15.94 -1.40 -12.84
N HIS A 15 -15.13 -2.42 -13.12
CA HIS A 15 -14.90 -3.50 -12.17
C HIS A 15 -14.02 -3.05 -11.00
N ARG A 16 -14.41 -3.44 -9.79
CA ARG A 16 -13.68 -3.12 -8.55
C ARG A 16 -12.24 -3.65 -8.53
N SER A 17 -11.96 -4.69 -9.31
CA SER A 17 -10.62 -5.26 -9.48
C SER A 17 -9.64 -4.33 -10.20
N LEU A 18 -10.14 -3.36 -10.98
CA LEU A 18 -9.31 -2.39 -11.72
C LEU A 18 -8.88 -1.22 -10.84
N THR A 19 -9.65 -0.90 -9.81
CA THR A 19 -9.42 0.28 -8.96
C THR A 19 -8.87 -0.07 -7.59
N LYS A 20 -9.16 -1.26 -7.07
CA LYS A 20 -8.68 -1.66 -5.74
C LYS A 20 -7.23 -2.14 -5.77
N PRO A 21 -6.41 -1.70 -4.81
CA PRO A 21 -5.07 -2.23 -4.63
C PRO A 21 -5.09 -3.74 -4.36
N LEU A 22 -4.10 -4.46 -4.90
CA LEU A 22 -3.96 -5.90 -4.72
C LEU A 22 -3.29 -6.20 -3.37
N TYR A 23 -4.04 -6.82 -2.47
CA TYR A 23 -3.60 -7.16 -1.12
C TYR A 23 -3.23 -8.64 -0.99
N TRP A 24 -2.06 -8.91 -0.40
CA TRP A 24 -1.62 -10.25 -0.01
C TRP A 24 -1.34 -10.26 1.49
N GLY A 25 -1.89 -11.24 2.22
CA GLY A 25 -1.68 -11.34 3.67
C GLY A 25 -2.23 -10.16 4.49
N GLY A 26 -3.05 -9.28 3.90
CA GLY A 26 -3.58 -8.08 4.55
C GLY A 26 -2.77 -6.80 4.33
N VAL A 27 -1.78 -6.82 3.43
CA VAL A 27 -0.95 -5.67 3.07
C VAL A 27 -0.87 -5.57 1.53
N PRO A 28 -0.70 -4.38 0.92
CA PRO A 28 -0.42 -4.27 -0.51
C PRO A 28 0.77 -5.13 -0.94
N ARG A 29 0.61 -5.85 -2.07
CA ARG A 29 1.59 -6.84 -2.57
C ARG A 29 3.03 -6.35 -2.56
N ASN A 30 3.26 -5.14 -3.03
CA ASN A 30 4.62 -4.59 -3.18
C ASN A 30 5.33 -4.44 -1.83
N ILE A 31 4.58 -4.11 -0.77
CA ILE A 31 5.11 -3.97 0.60
C ILE A 31 5.47 -5.34 1.16
N LEU A 32 4.56 -6.32 1.05
CA LEU A 32 4.83 -7.67 1.52
C LEU A 32 6.11 -8.24 0.87
N LEU A 33 6.27 -8.05 -0.44
CA LEU A 33 7.47 -8.49 -1.15
C LEU A 33 8.73 -7.79 -0.61
N LEU A 34 8.66 -6.48 -0.36
CA LEU A 34 9.77 -5.70 0.19
C LEU A 34 10.14 -6.16 1.61
N GLU A 35 9.16 -6.35 2.49
CA GLU A 35 9.37 -6.82 3.86
C GLU A 35 10.02 -8.19 3.90
N VAL A 36 9.50 -9.15 3.12
CA VAL A 36 10.04 -10.50 3.03
C VAL A 36 11.47 -10.46 2.49
N LEU A 37 11.71 -9.67 1.45
CA LEU A 37 13.05 -9.52 0.86
C LEU A 37 14.04 -8.96 1.89
N ILE A 38 13.70 -7.86 2.58
CA ILE A 38 14.55 -7.23 3.60
C ILE A 38 14.75 -8.17 4.78
N GLY A 39 13.70 -8.87 5.24
CA GLY A 39 13.79 -9.82 6.36
C GLY A 39 14.72 -11.00 6.05
N VAL A 40 14.61 -11.58 4.85
CA VAL A 40 15.44 -12.69 4.39
C VAL A 40 16.88 -12.25 4.15
N LEU A 41 17.10 -11.20 3.33
CA LEU A 41 18.46 -10.71 3.07
C LEU A 41 19.12 -10.23 4.34
N GLY A 42 18.42 -9.47 5.18
CA GLY A 42 18.95 -8.96 6.43
C GLY A 42 19.34 -10.08 7.39
N GLY A 43 18.53 -11.16 7.48
CA GLY A 43 18.88 -12.33 8.27
C GLY A 43 20.13 -13.07 7.75
N ILE A 44 20.26 -13.20 6.43
CA ILE A 44 21.41 -13.86 5.80
C ILE A 44 22.69 -13.02 5.94
N ILE A 45 22.64 -11.73 5.59
CA ILE A 45 23.79 -10.81 5.58
C ILE A 45 24.33 -10.63 6.99
N LEU A 46 23.43 -10.37 7.95
CA LEU A 46 23.81 -10.14 9.35
C LEU A 46 23.96 -11.45 10.14
N LYS A 47 23.75 -12.61 9.50
CA LYS A 47 23.82 -13.95 10.09
C LYS A 47 23.04 -14.06 11.41
N THR A 48 21.84 -13.53 11.44
CA THR A 48 21.01 -13.44 12.65
C THR A 48 19.55 -13.77 12.35
N PHE A 49 18.87 -14.36 13.33
CA PHE A 49 17.42 -14.58 13.28
C PHE A 49 16.61 -13.38 13.80
N ILE A 50 17.25 -12.38 14.39
CA ILE A 50 16.55 -11.22 14.96
C ILE A 50 15.85 -10.42 13.85
N VAL A 51 16.51 -10.23 12.71
CA VAL A 51 15.97 -9.43 11.59
C VAL A 51 14.67 -9.99 11.02
N PRO A 52 14.56 -11.28 10.63
CA PRO A 52 13.30 -11.82 10.15
C PRO A 52 12.21 -11.82 11.23
N VAL A 53 12.55 -12.00 12.51
CA VAL A 53 11.58 -11.89 13.61
C VAL A 53 11.03 -10.47 13.72
N LEU A 54 11.89 -9.45 13.65
CA LEU A 54 11.47 -8.05 13.62
C LEU A 54 10.61 -7.75 12.39
N ALA A 55 10.97 -8.29 11.22
CA ALA A 55 10.20 -8.12 9.99
C ALA A 55 8.76 -8.64 10.14
N VAL A 56 8.55 -9.76 10.84
CA VAL A 56 7.21 -10.27 11.16
C VAL A 56 6.45 -9.29 12.06
N GLY A 57 7.10 -8.69 13.05
CA GLY A 57 6.49 -7.65 13.89
C GLY A 57 6.06 -6.42 13.08
N VAL A 58 6.92 -5.92 12.20
CA VAL A 58 6.63 -4.80 11.30
C VAL A 58 5.48 -5.15 10.35
N HIS A 59 5.42 -6.39 9.85
CA HIS A 59 4.33 -6.83 8.98
C HIS A 59 2.95 -6.69 9.63
N PHE A 60 2.82 -6.97 10.92
CA PHE A 60 1.55 -6.74 11.63
C PHE A 60 1.19 -5.25 11.75
N ILE A 61 2.19 -4.37 11.88
CA ILE A 61 1.98 -2.91 11.88
C ILE A 61 1.48 -2.46 10.51
N PHE A 62 2.12 -2.90 9.42
CA PHE A 62 1.65 -2.57 8.06
C PHE A 62 0.32 -3.20 7.72
N ARG A 63 0.02 -4.39 8.22
CA ARG A 63 -1.32 -4.99 8.11
C ARG A 63 -2.35 -4.13 8.82
N TYR A 64 -2.07 -3.64 10.02
CA TYR A 64 -2.96 -2.73 10.72
C TYR A 64 -3.16 -1.42 9.95
N LEU A 65 -2.08 -0.76 9.53
CA LEU A 65 -2.17 0.49 8.75
C LEU A 65 -2.92 0.30 7.43
N GLY A 66 -2.69 -0.82 6.74
CA GLY A 66 -3.39 -1.17 5.50
C GLY A 66 -4.89 -1.43 5.68
N THR A 67 -5.38 -1.67 6.89
CA THR A 67 -6.83 -1.69 7.18
C THR A 67 -7.43 -0.29 7.34
N GLN A 68 -6.62 0.69 7.72
CA GLN A 68 -7.06 2.07 7.93
C GLN A 68 -7.07 2.85 6.60
N ASP A 69 -6.01 2.73 5.81
CA ASP A 69 -5.88 3.37 4.50
C ASP A 69 -5.12 2.47 3.53
N PRO A 70 -5.72 2.10 2.37
CA PRO A 70 -5.02 1.32 1.37
C PRO A 70 -3.86 1.98 0.66
N TYR A 71 -3.78 3.32 0.70
CA TYR A 71 -2.76 4.11 0.02
C TYR A 71 -1.82 4.81 1.02
N PHE A 72 -1.79 4.36 2.28
CA PHE A 72 -1.03 5.02 3.36
C PHE A 72 0.44 5.27 3.00
N LEU A 73 1.08 4.31 2.33
CA LEU A 73 2.48 4.42 1.93
C LEU A 73 2.68 5.35 0.74
N ASP A 74 1.77 5.35 -0.24
CA ASP A 74 1.85 6.27 -1.36
C ASP A 74 1.70 7.73 -0.88
N VAL A 75 0.79 7.96 0.07
CA VAL A 75 0.61 9.26 0.72
C VAL A 75 1.85 9.64 1.51
N PHE A 76 2.43 8.71 2.29
CA PHE A 76 3.67 8.94 3.04
C PHE A 76 4.84 9.33 2.11
N TRP A 77 5.03 8.60 1.03
CA TRP A 77 6.11 8.87 0.06
C TRP A 77 5.92 10.20 -0.65
N ARG A 78 4.69 10.53 -1.07
CA ARG A 78 4.38 11.83 -1.68
C ARG A 78 4.57 12.96 -0.67
N GLY A 79 4.14 12.74 0.58
CA GLY A 79 4.29 13.64 1.71
C GLY A 79 5.73 14.11 1.95
N LYS A 80 6.71 13.24 1.74
CA LYS A 80 8.14 13.53 1.91
C LYS A 80 8.63 14.71 1.06
N ASP A 81 8.01 14.96 -0.09
CA ASP A 81 8.45 15.99 -1.04
C ASP A 81 7.69 17.32 -0.87
N TYR A 82 6.68 17.38 0.00
CA TYR A 82 5.94 18.61 0.26
C TYR A 82 6.55 19.39 1.43
N GLU A 83 6.70 20.71 1.25
CA GLU A 83 6.99 21.60 2.38
C GLU A 83 5.81 21.59 3.37
N SER A 84 6.13 21.68 4.66
CA SER A 84 5.12 21.80 5.70
C SER A 84 4.33 23.08 5.47
N TYR A 85 3.07 22.96 5.08
CA TYR A 85 2.17 24.11 4.91
C TYR A 85 1.80 24.75 6.25
N TYR A 86 1.90 23.99 7.34
CA TYR A 86 1.70 24.50 8.70
C TYR A 86 3.03 24.98 9.26
N GLU A 87 3.07 26.24 9.72
CA GLU A 87 4.15 26.73 10.57
C GLU A 87 4.13 25.94 11.91
N PRO A 88 5.31 25.61 12.47
CA PRO A 88 5.45 24.73 13.64
C PRO A 88 4.85 25.29 14.93
#